data_AF-A0A3S3UYT3-F1
#
_entry.id   AF-A0A3S3UYT3-F1
#
_cell.length_a   1.000
_cell.length_b   1.000
_cell.length_c   1.000
_cell.angle_alpha   90.00
_cell.angle_beta   90.00
_cell.angle_gamma   90.00
#
_symmetry.space_group_name_H-M   'P 1'
#
loop_
_entity.id
_entity.type
_entity.pdbx_description
1 polymer ?
#
loop_
_entity_poly.entity_id
_entity_poly.type
_entity_poly.pdbx_seq_one_letter_code
_entity_poly.pdbx_strand_id
1 'polypeptide(L)' 'MAKKKPRPMLSAIPAASAAEAYEASYFARKCGLTRDEALRIMREAQVVVKAPSEGKRKG' A
#
# COMPACT_ATOMS: atom_id res chain seq x y z
N MET A 1 6.93 -14.37 36.45
CA MET A 1 6.62 -13.21 35.58
C MET A 1 7.23 -13.45 34.18
N ALA A 2 6.51 -14.08 33.26
CA ALA A 2 7.04 -14.42 31.92
C ALA A 2 6.77 -13.28 30.92
N LYS A 3 7.85 -12.63 30.43
CA LYS A 3 7.78 -11.58 29.41
C LYS A 3 7.32 -12.18 28.08
N LYS A 4 6.09 -11.89 27.65
CA LYS A 4 5.61 -12.23 26.30
C LYS A 4 6.25 -11.26 25.31
N LYS A 5 7.05 -11.78 24.38
CA LYS A 5 7.61 -11.03 23.24
C LYS A 5 6.44 -10.64 22.32
N PRO A 6 6.31 -9.37 21.90
CA PRO A 6 5.26 -9.00 20.95
C PRO A 6 5.54 -9.69 19.62
N ARG A 7 4.54 -10.43 19.13
CA ARG A 7 4.57 -11.01 17.78
C ARG A 7 4.66 -9.84 16.80
N PRO A 8 5.52 -9.87 15.77
CA PRO A 8 5.46 -8.86 14.73
C PRO A 8 4.06 -8.94 14.11
N MET A 9 3.29 -7.86 14.22
CA MET A 9 2.13 -7.61 13.36
C MET A 9 2.67 -7.61 11.93
N LEU A 10 2.72 -8.78 11.31
CA LEU A 10 2.77 -8.90 9.86
C LEU A 10 1.46 -8.26 9.39
N SER A 11 1.59 -7.02 8.96
CA SER A 11 0.55 -6.19 8.38
C SER A 11 -0.32 -7.08 7.49
N ALA A 12 -1.62 -7.08 7.78
CA ALA A 12 -2.65 -7.85 7.08
C ALA A 12 -2.90 -7.28 5.67
N ILE A 13 -1.84 -7.09 4.89
CA ILE A 13 -1.94 -6.79 3.48
C ILE A 13 -2.21 -8.12 2.79
N PRO A 14 -3.39 -8.31 2.16
CA PRO A 14 -3.64 -9.52 1.40
C PRO A 14 -2.56 -9.67 0.34
N ALA A 15 -2.05 -10.90 0.19
CA ALA A 15 -0.92 -11.23 -0.66
C ALA A 15 -1.06 -10.51 -2.00
N ALA A 16 -0.15 -9.58 -2.28
CA ALA A 16 -0.11 -8.87 -3.55
C ALA A 16 0.15 -9.89 -4.67
N SER A 17 -0.52 -9.71 -5.81
CA SER A 17 -0.18 -10.47 -7.01
C SER A 17 1.28 -10.24 -7.40
N ALA A 18 1.88 -11.16 -8.17
CA ALA A 18 3.28 -11.05 -8.58
C ALA A 18 3.56 -9.73 -9.36
N ALA A 19 2.57 -9.25 -10.13
CA ALA A 19 2.65 -7.97 -10.84
C ALA A 19 2.66 -6.78 -9.88
N GLU A 20 1.69 -6.69 -8.95
CA GLU A 20 1.63 -5.62 -7.95
C GLU A 20 2.90 -5.59 -7.07
N ALA A 21 3.42 -6.76 -6.73
CA ALA A 21 4.67 -6.91 -5.98
C ALA A 21 5.88 -6.31 -6.70
N TYR A 22 5.98 -6.55 -8.01
CA TYR A 22 7.07 -6.04 -8.83
C TYR A 22 6.98 -4.51 -8.98
N GLU A 23 5.79 -4.01 -9.31
CA GLU A 23 5.53 -2.57 -9.44
C GLU A 23 5.76 -1.82 -8.13
N ALA A 24 5.26 -2.32 -7.00
CA ALA A 24 5.49 -1.70 -5.71
C ALA A 24 6.97 -1.66 -5.33
N SER A 25 7.75 -2.68 -5.71
CA SER A 25 9.21 -2.69 -5.50
C SER A 25 9.93 -1.68 -6.40
N TYR A 26 9.41 -1.42 -7.60
CA TYR A 26 9.90 -0.38 -8.48
C TYR A 26 9.64 1.02 -7.89
N PHE A 27 8.38 1.30 -7.49
CA PHE A 27 8.02 2.58 -6.88
C PHE A 27 8.71 2.83 -5.55
N ALA A 28 8.86 1.80 -4.71
CA ALA A 28 9.61 1.87 -3.46
C ALA A 28 11.03 2.43 -3.67
N ARG A 29 11.77 1.87 -4.64
CA ARG A 29 13.13 2.31 -4.97
C ARG A 29 13.17 3.71 -5.57
N LYS A 30 12.18 4.07 -6.38
CA LYS A 30 12.16 5.36 -7.09
C LYS A 30 11.74 6.52 -6.17
N CYS A 31 10.82 6.27 -5.25
CA CYS A 31 10.21 7.28 -4.39
C CYS A 31 10.78 7.29 -2.96
N GLY A 32 11.71 6.38 -2.62
CA GLY A 32 12.24 6.27 -1.27
C GLY A 32 11.21 5.73 -0.26
N LEU A 33 10.28 4.90 -0.71
CA LEU A 33 9.23 4.30 0.10
C LEU A 33 9.57 2.85 0.46
N THR A 34 8.92 2.30 1.48
CA THR A 34 8.88 0.85 1.66
C THR A 34 7.94 0.20 0.64
N ARG A 35 8.15 -1.08 0.34
CA ARG A 35 7.28 -1.84 -0.56
C ARG A 35 5.82 -1.88 -0.08
N ASP A 36 5.60 -1.91 1.23
CA ASP A 36 4.28 -1.92 1.86
C ASP A 36 3.56 -0.58 1.67
N GLU A 37 4.27 0.54 1.83
CA GLU A 37 3.76 1.88 1.54
C GLU A 37 3.41 2.05 0.06
N ALA A 38 4.29 1.60 -0.85
CA ALA A 38 4.02 1.63 -2.28
C ALA A 38 2.78 0.80 -2.65
N LEU A 39 2.64 -0.42 -2.08
CA LEU A 39 1.45 -1.27 -2.28
C LEU A 39 0.16 -0.59 -1.80
N ARG A 40 0.19 0.07 -0.63
CA ARG A 40 -0.97 0.80 -0.10
C ARG A 40 -1.41 1.92 -1.04
N ILE A 41 -0.45 2.74 -1.48
CA ILE A 41 -0.71 3.87 -2.39
C ILE A 41 -1.26 3.37 -3.74
N MET A 42 -0.69 2.32 -4.30
CA MET A 42 -1.18 1.73 -5.56
C MET A 42 -2.64 1.27 -5.45
N ARG A 43 -3.00 0.61 -4.35
CA ARG A 43 -4.38 0.17 -4.11
C ARG A 43 -5.34 1.33 -3.90
N GLU A 44 -4.93 2.34 -3.15
CA GLU A 44 -5.71 3.56 -2.94
C GLU A 44 -5.98 4.27 -4.28
N ALA A 45 -4.95 4.41 -5.12
CA ALA A 45 -5.09 4.98 -6.45
C ALA A 45 -6.07 4.18 -7.33
N GLN A 46 -6.02 2.84 -7.29
CA GLN A 46 -6.98 2.01 -8.03
C GLN A 46 -8.43 2.18 -7.53
N VAL A 47 -8.64 2.43 -6.24
CA VAL A 47 -9.98 2.73 -5.68
C VAL A 47 -10.46 4.09 -6.16
N VAL A 48 -9.60 5.12 -6.17
CA VAL A 48 -9.94 6.46 -6.67
C VAL A 48 -10.30 6.42 -8.16
N VAL A 49 -9.60 5.61 -8.97
CA VAL A 49 -9.90 5.46 -10.40
C VAL A 49 -11.24 4.74 -10.65
N LYS A 50 -11.65 3.84 -9.74
CA LYS A 50 -12.93 3.12 -9.84
C LYS A 50 -14.11 3.91 -9.28
N ALA A 51 -13.87 4.88 -8.41
CA ALA A 51 -14.90 5.84 -8.03
C ALA A 51 -15.12 6.81 -9.20
N PRO A 52 -16.36 7.09 -9.64
CA PRO A 52 -16.60 8.22 -10.52
C PRO A 52 -16.09 9.46 -9.79
N SER A 53 -15.11 10.12 -10.39
CA SER A 53 -14.52 11.36 -9.88
C SER A 53 -15.62 12.37 -9.56
N GLU A 54 -16.01 12.48 -8.28
CA GLU A 54 -16.83 13.58 -7.82
C GLU A 54 -15.91 14.81 -7.77
N GLY A 55 -15.86 15.50 -8.91
CA GLY A 55 -15.20 16.78 -9.03
C GLY A 55 -15.81 17.79 -8.06
N LYS A 56 -15.10 18.08 -6.97
CA LYS A 56 -15.21 19.36 -6.27
C LYS A 56 -13.86 20.04 -6.23
N ARG A 57 -13.51 20.66 -7.36
CA ARG A 57 -12.69 21.87 -7.33
C ARG A 57 -13.64 23.03 -7.04
N LYS A 58 -13.60 23.52 -5.79
CA LYS A 58 -14.16 24.83 -5.45
C LYS A 58 -12.96 25.76 -5.31
N GLY A 59 -12.78 26.63 -6.30
CA GLY A 59 -11.77 27.67 -6.41
C GLY A 59 -12.25 28.67 -7.42
#